data_AF-A0A7X7TQX6-F1
#
_entry.id   AF-A0A7X7TQX6-F1
#
_cell.length_a   1.000
_cell.length_b   1.000
_cell.length_c   1.000
_cell.angle_alpha   90.00
_cell.angle_beta   90.00
_cell.angle_gamma   90.00
#
_symmetry.space_group_name_H-M   'P 1'
#
loop_
_entity.id
_entity.type
_entity.pdbx_description
1 polymer ?
#
loop_
_entity_poly.entity_id
_entity_poly.type
_entity_poly.pdbx_seq_one_letter_code
_entity_poly.pdbx_strand_id
1 'polypeptide(L)'
;MRETSDFEKLSDFLKPYADNLDTKVWICRKVGKRMSCIARAGLENYSEAFISYEDENYVLFTEREITRDDERELINKLMVSFKQLLDKT
;
A
#
# COMPACT_ATOMS: atom_id res chain seq x y z
N MET A 1 16.03 18.28 10.32
CA MET A 1 16.14 16.82 10.17
C MET A 1 15.01 16.17 10.95
N ARG A 2 13.88 15.85 10.30
CA ARG A 2 12.78 15.03 10.86
C ARG A 2 11.69 14.98 9.77
N GLU A 3 11.71 13.95 8.94
CA GLU A 3 10.60 13.54 8.05
C GLU A 3 10.91 12.26 7.24
N THR A 4 12.15 11.73 7.33
CA THR A 4 12.52 10.36 6.93
C THR A 4 11.96 9.25 7.85
N SER A 5 11.06 9.55 8.78
CA SER A 5 10.69 8.62 9.88
C SER A 5 9.60 7.60 9.53
N ASP A 6 8.54 8.01 8.83
CA ASP A 6 7.30 7.21 8.79
C ASP A 6 7.01 6.65 7.40
N PHE A 7 7.26 7.44 6.34
CA PHE A 7 7.13 6.93 4.97
C PHE A 7 8.06 5.75 4.71
N GLU A 8 9.31 5.81 5.15
CA GLU A 8 10.28 4.72 4.97
C GLU A 8 9.87 3.47 5.74
N LYS A 9 9.48 3.60 7.02
CA LYS A 9 8.97 2.47 7.83
C LYS A 9 7.74 1.81 7.22
N LEU A 10 6.78 2.61 6.77
CA LEU A 10 5.57 2.09 6.14
C LEU A 10 5.88 1.45 4.78
N SER A 11 6.84 2.00 4.03
CA SER A 11 7.31 1.43 2.77
C SER A 11 8.07 0.11 2.99
N ASP A 12 8.89 0.02 4.03
CA ASP A 12 9.56 -1.22 4.45
C ASP A 12 8.56 -2.30 4.84
N PHE A 13 7.48 -1.94 5.53
CA PHE A 13 6.38 -2.86 5.84
C PHE A 13 5.75 -3.45 4.57
N LEU A 14 5.69 -2.69 3.46
CA LEU A 14 5.09 -3.15 2.21
C LEU A 14 6.00 -4.06 1.38
N LYS A 15 7.33 -4.00 1.55
CA LYS A 15 8.30 -4.81 0.77
C LYS A 15 7.94 -6.30 0.66
N PRO A 16 7.70 -7.04 1.77
CA PRO A 16 7.40 -8.47 1.67
C PRO A 16 6.10 -8.76 0.93
N TYR A 17 5.14 -7.83 0.92
CA TYR A 17 3.89 -7.99 0.17
C TYR A 17 4.10 -7.70 -1.32
N ALA A 18 4.91 -6.69 -1.65
CA ALA A 18 5.29 -6.39 -3.03
C ALA A 18 6.01 -7.58 -3.67
N ASP A 19 6.97 -8.17 -2.94
CA ASP A 19 7.74 -9.32 -3.40
C ASP A 19 6.86 -10.57 -3.57
N ASN A 20 5.93 -10.82 -2.65
CA ASN A 20 5.04 -11.99 -2.72
C ASN A 20 3.99 -11.87 -3.83
N LEU A 21 3.50 -10.65 -4.07
CA LEU A 21 2.58 -10.37 -5.18
C LEU A 21 3.29 -10.21 -6.52
N ASP A 22 4.64 -10.19 -6.55
CA ASP A 22 5.44 -9.84 -7.72
C ASP A 22 4.92 -8.55 -8.41
N THR A 23 4.64 -7.52 -7.60
CA THR A 23 4.07 -6.27 -8.10
C THR A 23 4.42 -5.09 -7.22
N LYS A 24 4.49 -3.91 -7.83
CA LYS A 24 4.59 -2.65 -7.10
C LYS A 24 3.27 -2.36 -6.38
N VAL A 25 3.38 -1.98 -5.11
CA VAL A 25 2.23 -1.65 -4.25
C VAL A 25 2.43 -0.27 -3.63
N TRP A 26 1.36 0.50 -3.50
CA TRP A 26 1.40 1.77 -2.77
C TRP A 26 0.06 2.09 -2.12
N ILE A 27 0.13 2.73 -0.96
CA ILE A 27 -1.04 3.12 -0.18
C ILE A 27 -1.15 4.63 -0.16
N CYS A 28 -2.33 5.10 -0.53
CA CYS A 28 -2.71 6.50 -0.44
C CYS A 28 -3.72 6.69 0.69
N ARG A 29 -3.52 7.72 1.51
CA ARG A 29 -4.52 8.22 2.46
C ARG A 29 -5.41 9.25 1.78
N LYS A 30 -6.72 9.11 1.95
CA LYS A 30 -7.73 10.09 1.54
C LYS A 30 -7.75 11.22 2.56
N VAL A 31 -7.52 12.45 2.09
CA VAL A 31 -7.51 13.67 2.91
C VAL A 31 -8.39 14.71 2.22
N GLY A 32 -9.65 14.78 2.64
CA GLY A 32 -10.66 15.60 1.97
C GLY A 32 -10.83 15.17 0.51
N LYS A 33 -10.56 16.07 -0.44
CA LYS A 33 -10.61 15.79 -1.89
C LYS A 33 -9.29 15.30 -2.48
N ARG A 34 -8.25 15.11 -1.65
CA ARG A 34 -6.89 14.75 -2.09
C ARG A 34 -6.56 13.32 -1.68
N MET A 35 -5.68 12.69 -2.46
CA MET A 35 -5.00 11.46 -2.08
C MET A 35 -3.53 11.78 -1.84
N SER A 36 -2.99 11.30 -0.72
CA SER A 36 -1.58 11.46 -0.37
C SER A 36 -0.95 10.07 -0.25
N CYS A 37 0.08 9.79 -1.06
CA CYS A 37 0.83 8.54 -0.96
C CYS A 37 1.66 8.54 0.32
N ILE A 38 1.43 7.53 1.17
CA ILE A 38 2.07 7.42 2.50
C ILE A 38 2.99 6.21 2.62
N ALA A 39 2.95 5.29 1.66
CA ALA A 39 3.81 4.11 1.62
C ALA A 39 3.89 3.55 0.20
N ARG A 40 5.07 3.07 -0.23
CA ARG A 40 5.23 2.37 -1.51
C ARG A 40 6.33 1.31 -1.46
N ALA A 41 6.18 0.21 -2.18
CA ALA A 41 7.21 -0.81 -2.36
C ALA A 41 7.13 -1.47 -3.74
N GLY A 42 8.24 -2.05 -4.20
CA GLY A 42 8.41 -2.62 -5.54
C GLY A 42 9.27 -1.73 -6.46
N LEU A 43 9.36 -2.10 -7.73
CA LEU A 43 10.22 -1.43 -8.70
C LEU A 43 9.79 0.03 -8.94
N GLU A 44 10.77 0.95 -8.97
CA GLU A 44 10.53 2.38 -9.20
C GLU A 44 10.38 2.71 -10.69
N ASN A 45 9.46 2.01 -11.37
CA ASN A 45 9.10 2.29 -12.76
C ASN A 45 7.75 3.02 -12.83
N TYR A 46 7.51 3.72 -13.94
CA TYR A 46 6.18 4.24 -14.26
C TYR A 46 5.31 3.09 -14.77
N SER A 47 4.15 2.91 -14.15
CA SER A 47 3.26 1.80 -14.44
C SER A 47 1.80 2.22 -14.30
N GLU A 48 0.91 1.46 -14.94
CA GLU A 48 -0.53 1.57 -14.72
C GLU A 48 -0.88 1.27 -13.26
N ALA A 49 -1.98 1.84 -12.80
CA ALA A 49 -2.41 1.79 -11.41
C ALA A 49 -3.79 1.15 -11.31
N PHE A 50 -3.88 0.02 -10.61
CA PHE A 50 -5.14 -0.68 -10.35
C PHE A 50 -5.51 -0.54 -8.88
N ILE A 51 -6.77 -0.22 -8.59
CA ILE A 51 -7.28 -0.20 -7.22
C ILE A 51 -7.49 -1.65 -6.78
N SER A 52 -6.71 -2.08 -5.81
CA SER A 52 -6.79 -3.44 -5.26
C SER A 52 -7.45 -3.49 -3.89
N TYR A 53 -7.55 -2.35 -3.20
CA TYR A 53 -8.38 -2.17 -2.02
C TYR A 53 -8.76 -0.70 -1.88
N GLU A 54 -9.98 -0.44 -1.39
CA GLU A 54 -10.43 0.91 -1.07
C GLU A 54 -11.39 0.87 0.13
N ASP A 55 -11.20 1.80 1.06
CA ASP A 55 -12.17 2.11 2.10
C ASP A 55 -12.37 3.63 2.23
N GLU A 56 -13.00 4.08 3.32
CA GLU A 56 -13.26 5.51 3.57
C GLU A 56 -11.99 6.37 3.72
N ASN A 57 -10.87 5.79 4.17
CA ASN A 57 -9.65 6.49 4.57
C ASN A 57 -8.45 6.20 3.66
N TYR A 58 -8.41 5.06 2.98
CA TYR A 58 -7.25 4.55 2.28
C TYR A 58 -7.60 3.91 0.94
N VAL A 59 -6.65 3.98 0.01
CA VAL A 59 -6.66 3.24 -1.26
C VAL A 59 -5.33 2.53 -1.39
N LEU A 60 -5.36 1.22 -1.66
CA LEU A 60 -4.19 0.46 -2.04
C LEU A 60 -4.22 0.25 -3.55
N PHE A 61 -3.10 0.60 -4.18
CA PHE A 61 -2.88 0.40 -5.59
C PHE A 61 -1.84 -0.68 -5.84
N THR A 62 -1.99 -1.36 -6.97
CA THR A 62 -1.04 -2.32 -7.52
C THR A 62 -0.74 -1.97 -8.98
N GLU A 63 0.43 -2.38 -9.46
CA GLU A 63 0.86 -2.16 -10.85
C GLU A 63 0.17 -3.11 -11.86
N ARG A 64 -0.49 -4.16 -11.35
CA ARG A 64 -1.35 -5.05 -12.14
C ARG A 64 -2.69 -5.27 -11.47
N GLU A 65 -3.67 -5.73 -12.24
CA GLU A 65 -4.93 -6.19 -11.70
C GLU A 65 -4.73 -7.44 -10.83
N ILE A 66 -5.44 -7.49 -9.70
CA ILE A 66 -5.42 -8.61 -8.77
C ILE A 66 -6.68 -9.45 -9.00
N THR A 67 -6.50 -10.61 -9.62
CA THR A 67 -7.61 -11.46 -10.08
C THR A 67 -7.76 -12.73 -9.25
N ARG A 68 -6.68 -13.20 -8.60
CA ARG A 68 -6.68 -14.45 -7.84
C ARG A 68 -7.16 -14.24 -6.41
N ASP A 69 -7.90 -15.21 -5.88
CA ASP A 69 -8.45 -15.14 -4.52
C ASP A 69 -7.35 -15.10 -3.45
N ASP A 70 -6.28 -15.86 -3.61
CA ASP A 70 -5.17 -15.89 -2.64
C ASP A 70 -4.44 -14.54 -2.56
N GLU A 71 -4.31 -13.84 -3.69
CA GLU A 71 -3.75 -12.50 -3.74
C GLU A 71 -4.68 -11.48 -3.06
N ARG A 72 -5.99 -11.62 -3.25
CA ARG A 72 -7.00 -10.79 -2.57
C ARG A 72 -6.97 -11.00 -1.05
N GLU A 73 -6.83 -12.24 -0.59
CA GLU A 73 -6.64 -12.55 0.83
C GLU A 73 -5.38 -11.90 1.40
N LEU A 74 -4.28 -11.94 0.66
CA LEU A 74 -3.03 -11.29 1.04
C LEU A 74 -3.19 -9.77 1.17
N ILE A 75 -3.90 -9.13 0.24
CA ILE A 75 -4.18 -7.69 0.27
C ILE A 75 -5.08 -7.31 1.45
N ASN A 76 -6.10 -8.11 1.74
CA ASN A 76 -6.95 -7.90 2.91
C ASN A 76 -6.14 -7.98 4.21
N LYS A 77 -5.27 -9.00 4.33
CA LYS A 77 -4.38 -9.18 5.48
C LYS A 77 -3.39 -8.01 5.63
N LEU A 78 -2.82 -7.56 4.50
CA LEU A 78 -1.95 -6.38 4.44
C LEU A 78 -2.67 -5.16 5.00
N MET A 79 -3.87 -4.84 4.51
CA MET A 79 -4.59 -3.63 4.92
C MET A 79 -5.05 -3.67 6.38
N VAL A 80 -5.45 -4.84 6.91
CA VAL A 80 -5.74 -5.00 8.34
C VAL A 80 -4.49 -4.72 9.18
N SER A 81 -3.37 -5.31 8.81
CA SER A 81 -2.09 -5.15 9.53
C SER A 81 -1.55 -3.72 9.43
N PHE A 82 -1.70 -3.09 8.27
CA PHE A 82 -1.29 -1.71 8.02
C PHE A 82 -2.05 -0.72 8.92
N LYS A 83 -3.38 -0.86 9.03
CA LYS A 83 -4.18 -0.02 9.93
C LYS A 83 -3.78 -0.19 11.40
N GLN A 84 -3.56 -1.44 11.83
CA GLN A 84 -3.07 -1.72 13.18
C GLN A 84 -1.69 -1.12 13.47
N LEU A 85 -0.83 -0.99 12.46
CA LEU A 85 0.46 -0.32 12.58
C LEU A 85 0.29 1.20 12.79
N LEU A 86 -0.66 1.82 12.08
CA LEU A 86 -0.98 3.24 12.21
C LEU A 86 -1.64 3.59 13.55
N ASP A 87 -2.51 2.73 14.10
CA ASP A 87 -3.09 2.93 15.44
C ASP A 87 -2.07 2.90 16.59
N LYS A 88 -0.88 2.33 16.36
CA LYS A 88 0.20 2.21 17.35
C LYS A 88 1.26 3.32 17.23
N THR A 89 1.19 4.15 16.20
CA THR A 89 2.19 5.19 15.89
C THR A 89 1.65 6.57 16.27
#